data_AF-A0A4R9PQY7-F1
#
_entry.id   AF-A0A4R9PQY7-F1
#
_cell.length_a   1.000
_cell.length_b   1.000
_cell.length_c   1.000
_cell.angle_alpha   90.00
_cell.angle_beta   90.00
_cell.angle_gamma   90.00
#
_symmetry.space_group_name_H-M   'P 1'
#
loop_
_entity.id
_entity.type
_entity.pdbx_description
1 polymer ?
#
loop_
_entity_poly.entity_id
_entity_poly.type
_entity_poly.pdbx_seq_one_letter_code
_entity_poly.pdbx_strand_id
1 'polypeptide(L)'
;SIDSIEADDDLLDAIATEPRLMPHLHLSLQSGDDMILKRMKRRHLRDQSIRFCEDVRKLRPGIVFGADIIAGFPTETEAMFENSERIVEECGLTHLHVFPFSPREGTPAARMPQ
;
A
#
# COMPACT_ATOMS: atom_id res chain seq x y z
N SER A 1 4.38 7.51 -5.91
CA SER A 1 4.24 6.45 -4.92
C SER A 1 5.45 5.53 -4.95
N ILE A 2 5.83 4.91 -3.84
CA ILE A 2 6.88 3.87 -3.76
C ILE A 2 6.27 2.53 -3.36
N ASP A 3 6.95 1.43 -3.67
CA ASP A 3 6.62 0.11 -3.13
C ASP A 3 7.46 -0.12 -1.85
N SER A 4 6.84 -0.56 -0.75
CA SER A 4 7.50 -0.60 0.57
C SER A 4 8.72 -1.53 0.59
N ILE A 5 8.71 -2.58 -0.23
CA ILE A 5 9.80 -3.54 -0.35
C ILE A 5 11.02 -3.01 -1.13
N GLU A 6 10.87 -1.91 -1.86
CA GLU A 6 11.95 -1.26 -2.62
C GLU A 6 12.65 -0.16 -1.80
N ALA A 7 12.19 0.10 -0.56
CA ALA A 7 12.86 1.02 0.34
C ALA A 7 14.12 0.37 0.93
N ASP A 8 15.26 0.70 0.35
CA ASP A 8 16.58 0.28 0.82
C ASP A 8 17.10 1.14 1.99
N ASP A 9 18.25 0.73 2.52
CA ASP A 9 18.87 1.40 3.68
C ASP A 9 19.18 2.88 3.39
N ASP A 10 19.61 3.19 2.15
CA ASP A 10 19.89 4.57 1.73
C ASP A 10 18.62 5.45 1.78
N LEU A 11 17.48 4.92 1.32
CA LEU A 11 16.20 5.63 1.42
C LEU A 11 15.75 5.79 2.87
N LEU A 12 15.89 4.75 3.70
CA LEU A 12 15.53 4.80 5.12
C LEU A 12 16.38 5.82 5.88
N ASP A 13 17.69 5.88 5.59
CA ASP A 13 18.61 6.86 6.16
C ASP A 13 18.26 8.29 5.73
N ALA A 14 17.90 8.49 4.45
CA ALA A 14 17.43 9.77 3.96
C ALA A 14 16.12 10.18 4.65
N ILE A 15 15.17 9.26 4.81
CA ILE A 15 13.93 9.49 5.56
C ILE A 15 14.26 9.92 6.99
N ALA A 16 15.15 9.21 7.68
CA ALA A 16 15.49 9.48 9.08
C ALA A 16 16.22 10.83 9.28
N THR A 17 17.12 11.20 8.38
CA THR A 17 18.13 12.23 8.67
C THR A 17 18.09 13.47 7.78
N GLU A 18 17.55 13.42 6.56
CA GLU A 18 17.61 14.54 5.62
C GLU A 18 16.49 15.56 5.89
N PRO A 19 16.81 16.78 6.36
CA PRO A 19 15.80 17.80 6.71
C PRO A 19 15.06 18.36 5.49
N ARG A 20 15.66 18.33 4.28
CA ARG A 20 15.01 18.80 3.04
C ARG A 20 13.99 17.81 2.50
N LEU A 21 14.06 16.55 2.93
CA LEU A 21 13.08 15.53 2.57
C LEU A 21 11.80 15.80 3.36
N MET A 22 10.69 16.03 2.67
CA MET A 22 9.39 16.22 3.32
C MET A 22 9.00 14.93 4.07
N PRO A 23 8.51 15.00 5.32
CA PRO A 23 8.09 13.85 6.10
C PRO A 23 6.74 13.30 5.60
N HIS A 24 6.69 12.88 4.34
CA HIS A 24 5.51 12.32 3.69
C HIS A 24 5.92 11.24 2.70
N LEU A 25 5.32 10.05 2.83
CA LEU A 25 5.48 8.97 1.86
C LEU A 25 4.14 8.55 1.30
N HIS A 26 4.08 8.40 -0.02
CA HIS A 26 2.91 7.85 -0.70
C HIS A 26 3.21 6.41 -1.12
N LEU A 27 2.45 5.45 -0.62
CA LEU A 27 2.68 4.01 -0.78
C LEU A 27 1.80 3.41 -1.87
N SER A 28 2.36 2.52 -2.67
CA SER A 28 1.63 1.76 -3.67
C SER A 28 1.04 0.47 -3.07
N LEU A 29 0.16 0.59 -2.06
CA LEU A 29 -0.40 -0.56 -1.35
C LEU A 29 -1.37 -1.38 -2.21
N GLN A 30 -2.24 -0.73 -2.97
CA GLN A 30 -3.32 -1.30 -3.80
C GLN A 30 -4.42 -2.03 -3.05
N SER A 31 -4.12 -2.88 -2.07
CA SER A 31 -5.11 -3.62 -1.28
C SER A 31 -4.57 -3.92 0.12
N GLY A 32 -5.46 -4.12 1.08
CA GLY A 32 -5.10 -4.63 2.39
C GLY A 32 -5.11 -6.16 2.50
N ASP A 33 -5.52 -6.89 1.46
CA ASP A 33 -5.69 -8.33 1.52
C ASP A 33 -4.59 -9.10 0.78
N ASP A 34 -3.96 -10.06 1.45
CA ASP A 34 -2.86 -10.87 0.89
C ASP A 34 -3.24 -11.64 -0.37
N MET A 35 -4.48 -12.12 -0.48
CA MET A 35 -4.93 -12.86 -1.66
C MET A 35 -5.06 -11.92 -2.86
N ILE A 36 -5.62 -10.74 -2.64
CA ILE A 36 -5.74 -9.71 -3.68
C ILE A 36 -4.37 -9.18 -4.08
N LEU A 37 -3.49 -8.87 -3.13
CA LEU A 37 -2.10 -8.47 -3.39
C LEU A 37 -1.35 -9.50 -4.26
N LYS A 38 -1.47 -10.80 -3.93
CA LYS A 38 -0.89 -11.88 -4.75
C LYS A 38 -1.47 -11.92 -6.16
N ARG A 39 -2.78 -11.76 -6.32
CA ARG A 39 -3.45 -11.72 -7.64
C ARG A 39 -3.04 -10.50 -8.46
N MET A 40 -2.78 -9.37 -7.80
CA MET A 40 -2.20 -8.16 -8.39
C MET A 40 -0.69 -8.29 -8.67
N LYS A 41 -0.07 -9.42 -8.32
CA LYS A 41 1.37 -9.68 -8.44
C LYS A 41 2.25 -8.72 -7.63
N ARG A 42 1.75 -8.25 -6.49
CA ARG A 42 2.56 -7.50 -5.52
C ARG A 42 3.58 -8.42 -4.86
N ARG A 43 4.72 -7.84 -4.49
CA ARG A 43 5.84 -8.54 -3.83
C ARG A 43 5.84 -8.34 -2.31
N HIS A 44 4.83 -7.65 -1.80
CA HIS A 44 4.62 -7.43 -0.37
C HIS A 44 3.27 -8.03 0.06
N LEU A 45 3.19 -8.37 1.33
CA LEU A 45 1.99 -8.77 2.06
C LEU A 45 1.53 -7.64 2.98
N ARG A 46 0.31 -7.75 3.50
CA ARG A 46 -0.29 -6.79 4.43
C ARG A 46 0.65 -6.43 5.58
N ASP A 47 1.11 -7.45 6.30
CA ASP A 47 1.95 -7.28 7.48
C ASP A 47 3.28 -6.57 7.18
N GLN A 48 3.82 -6.75 5.97
CA GLN A 48 5.06 -6.09 5.57
C GLN A 48 4.83 -4.58 5.39
N SER A 49 3.68 -4.19 4.84
CA SER A 49 3.29 -2.78 4.72
C SER A 49 3.06 -2.12 6.08
N ILE A 50 2.40 -2.83 7.01
CA ILE A 50 2.17 -2.32 8.37
C ILE A 50 3.51 -2.11 9.08
N ARG A 51 4.39 -3.13 9.10
CA ARG A 51 5.71 -3.03 9.72
C ARG A 51 6.55 -1.90 9.12
N PHE A 52 6.51 -1.74 7.80
CA PHE A 52 7.19 -0.63 7.14
C PHE A 52 6.71 0.73 7.66
N CYS A 53 5.40 0.95 7.76
CA CYS A 53 4.84 2.19 8.30
C CYS A 53 5.24 2.41 9.76
N GLU A 54 5.22 1.36 10.59
CA GLU A 54 5.65 1.43 11.98
C GLU A 54 7.13 1.81 12.11
N ASP A 55 8.00 1.17 11.37
CA ASP A 55 9.45 1.37 11.44
C ASP A 55 9.83 2.75 10.91
N VAL A 56 9.25 3.17 9.79
CA VAL A 56 9.45 4.52 9.25
C VAL A 56 8.93 5.60 10.21
N ARG A 57 7.81 5.36 10.92
CA ARG A 57 7.31 6.30 11.93
C ARG A 57 8.22 6.38 13.16
N LYS A 58 8.90 5.28 13.55
CA LYS A 58 9.94 5.31 14.60
C LYS A 58 11.17 6.10 14.15
N LEU A 59 11.59 5.93 12.90
CA LEU A 59 12.73 6.65 12.31
C LEU A 59 12.47 8.15 12.17
N ARG A 60 11.26 8.53 11.74
CA ARG A 60 10.84 9.93 11.56
C ARG A 60 9.49 10.19 12.22
N PRO A 61 9.48 10.55 13.51
CA PRO A 61 8.26 10.95 14.20
C PRO A 61 7.53 12.08 13.46
N GLY A 62 6.22 11.93 13.28
CA GLY A 62 5.40 12.90 12.56
C GLY A 62 5.35 12.72 11.04
N ILE A 63 5.98 11.66 10.49
CA ILE A 63 5.80 11.30 9.08
C ILE A 63 4.34 10.95 8.77
N VAL A 64 3.86 11.43 7.63
CA VAL A 64 2.49 11.18 7.13
C VAL A 64 2.55 10.17 5.99
N PHE A 65 1.61 9.22 5.98
CA PHE A 65 1.48 8.25 4.91
C PHE A 65 0.26 8.54 4.06
N GLY A 66 0.44 8.49 2.75
CA GLY A 66 -0.61 8.35 1.77
C GLY A 66 -0.54 7.00 1.07
N ALA A 67 -1.61 6.58 0.40
CA ALA A 67 -1.58 5.36 -0.40
C ALA A 67 -2.55 5.37 -1.58
N ASP A 68 -2.23 4.56 -2.58
CA ASP A 68 -3.16 4.19 -3.64
C ASP A 68 -3.84 2.86 -3.28
N ILE A 69 -5.17 2.78 -3.36
CA ILE A 69 -5.98 1.58 -3.12
C ILE A 69 -6.90 1.34 -4.33
N ILE A 70 -7.08 0.09 -4.72
CA ILE A 70 -8.02 -0.36 -5.75
C ILE A 70 -9.10 -1.20 -5.08
N ALA A 71 -10.35 -0.75 -5.17
CA ALA A 71 -11.52 -1.48 -4.68
C ALA A 71 -12.25 -2.18 -5.83
N GLY A 72 -12.89 -3.31 -5.55
CA GLY A 72 -13.63 -4.11 -6.52
C GLY A 72 -12.74 -4.90 -7.47
N PHE A 73 -11.53 -5.30 -7.04
CA PHE A 73 -10.69 -6.18 -7.85
C PHE A 73 -11.43 -7.51 -8.11
N PRO A 74 -11.27 -8.16 -9.28
CA PRO A 74 -11.94 -9.43 -9.55
C PRO A 74 -11.68 -10.43 -8.42
N THR A 75 -12.71 -11.18 -8.01
CA THR A 75 -12.69 -12.13 -6.88
C THR A 75 -12.47 -11.52 -5.48
N GLU A 76 -12.57 -10.21 -5.33
CA GLU A 76 -12.64 -9.54 -4.03
C GLU A 76 -13.96 -9.86 -3.34
N THR A 77 -13.86 -10.29 -2.07
CA THR A 77 -15.02 -10.55 -1.21
C THR A 77 -15.15 -9.42 -0.20
N GLU A 78 -16.32 -9.31 0.45
CA GLU A 78 -16.54 -8.31 1.50
C GLU A 78 -15.45 -8.35 2.59
N ALA A 79 -15.09 -9.54 3.07
CA ALA A 79 -14.04 -9.68 4.09
C ALA A 79 -12.65 -9.20 3.61
N MET A 80 -12.36 -9.30 2.32
CA MET A 80 -11.12 -8.80 1.70
C MET A 80 -11.17 -7.28 1.53
N PHE A 81 -12.34 -6.72 1.24
CA PHE A 81 -12.55 -5.28 1.23
C PHE A 81 -12.38 -4.69 2.64
N GLU A 82 -13.00 -5.30 3.66
CA GLU A 82 -12.83 -4.89 5.06
C GLU A 82 -11.36 -4.95 5.51
N ASN A 83 -10.57 -5.90 5.01
CA ASN A 83 -9.12 -5.91 5.21
C ASN A 83 -8.49 -4.60 4.66
N SER A 84 -8.88 -4.18 3.47
CA SER A 84 -8.41 -2.91 2.87
C SER A 84 -8.86 -1.68 3.65
N GLU A 85 -10.00 -1.71 4.34
CA GLU A 85 -10.37 -0.63 5.27
C GLU A 85 -9.50 -0.67 6.54
N ARG A 86 -9.34 -1.85 7.16
CA ARG A 86 -8.52 -2.01 8.38
C ARG A 86 -7.07 -1.54 8.19
N ILE A 87 -6.47 -1.77 7.01
CA ILE A 87 -5.08 -1.36 6.77
C ILE A 87 -4.90 0.16 6.76
N VAL A 88 -5.96 0.92 6.46
CA VAL A 88 -5.94 2.40 6.53
C VAL A 88 -5.64 2.86 7.95
N GLU A 89 -6.33 2.28 8.92
CA GLU A 89 -6.14 2.60 10.33
C GLU A 89 -4.80 2.08 10.85
N GLU A 90 -4.45 0.83 10.56
CA GLU A 90 -3.21 0.18 11.04
C GLU A 90 -1.95 0.91 10.54
N CYS A 91 -1.92 1.34 9.28
CA CYS A 91 -0.82 2.12 8.73
C CYS A 91 -0.91 3.61 9.10
N GLY A 92 -2.05 4.10 9.61
CA GLY A 92 -2.29 5.52 9.83
C GLY A 92 -2.25 6.35 8.55
N LEU A 93 -2.90 5.86 7.49
CA LEU A 93 -2.94 6.52 6.18
C LEU A 93 -3.86 7.74 6.24
N THR A 94 -3.33 8.91 5.90
CA THR A 94 -4.07 10.19 5.95
C THR A 94 -4.57 10.63 4.58
N HIS A 95 -3.85 10.28 3.51
CA HIS A 95 -4.19 10.66 2.13
C HIS A 95 -4.38 9.41 1.28
N LEU A 96 -5.63 9.14 0.87
CA LEU A 96 -5.94 7.97 0.04
C LEU A 96 -6.38 8.40 -1.35
N HIS A 97 -5.80 7.76 -2.36
CA HIS A 97 -6.41 7.67 -3.67
C HIS A 97 -7.07 6.31 -3.80
N VAL A 98 -8.41 6.30 -3.83
CA VAL A 98 -9.18 5.07 -3.99
C VAL A 98 -9.76 5.04 -5.39
N PHE A 99 -9.39 4.02 -6.15
CA PHE A 99 -9.87 3.81 -7.51
C PHE A 99 -10.75 2.57 -7.58
N PRO A 100 -11.88 2.59 -8.30
CA PRO A 100 -12.56 1.36 -8.66
C PRO A 100 -11.67 0.58 -9.64
N PHE A 101 -11.68 -0.75 -9.53
CA PHE A 101 -11.03 -1.60 -10.52
C PHE A 101 -11.62 -1.33 -11.91
N SER A 102 -10.73 -1.11 -12.88
CA SER A 102 -11.09 -0.90 -14.28
C SER A 102 -10.39 -1.99 -15.11
N PRO A 103 -11.14 -2.95 -15.68
CA PRO A 103 -10.54 -4.01 -16.49
C PRO A 103 -9.91 -3.42 -17.75
N ARG A 104 -8.65 -3.75 -18.00
CA ARG A 104 -7.95 -3.41 -19.24
C ARG A 104 -7.82 -4.66 -20.10
N GLU A 105 -8.21 -4.54 -21.37
CA GLU A 105 -8.14 -5.63 -22.33
C GLU A 105 -6.72 -6.21 -22.38
N GLY A 106 -6.62 -7.55 -22.45
CA GLY A 106 -5.35 -8.26 -22.50
C GLY A 106 -4.65 -8.50 -21.15
N THR A 107 -5.14 -7.93 -20.04
CA THR A 107 -4.56 -8.20 -18.71
C THR A 107 -5.09 -9.52 -18.09
N PRO A 108 -4.31 -10.22 -17.25
CA PRO A 108 -4.80 -11.39 -16.52
C PRO A 108 -6.03 -11.08 -15.67
N ALA A 109 -6.07 -9.90 -15.05
CA ALA A 109 -7.20 -9.45 -14.22
C ALA A 109 -8.50 -9.34 -15.03
N ALA A 110 -8.44 -8.91 -16.29
CA ALA A 110 -9.63 -8.82 -17.15
C ALA A 110 -10.24 -10.19 -17.50
N ARG A 111 -9.54 -11.31 -17.24
CA ARG A 111 -10.02 -12.68 -17.48
C ARG A 111 -10.47 -13.40 -16.20
N MET A 112 -10.33 -12.77 -15.04
CA MET A 112 -10.73 -13.37 -13.77
C MET A 112 -12.26 -13.34 -13.63
N PRO A 113 -12.86 -14.38 -13.02
CA PRO A 113 -14.27 -14.33 -12.65
C PRO A 113 -14.49 -13.15 -11.68
N GLN A 114 -15.63 -12.49 -11.81
CA GLN A 114 -16.07 -11.47 -10.86
C GLN A 114 -16.56 -12.17 -9.59
#